data_AF-W0BGB6-F1
#
_entry.id   AF-W0BGB6-F1
#
_cell.length_a   1.000
_cell.length_b   1.000
_cell.length_c   1.000
_cell.angle_alpha   90.00
_cell.angle_beta   90.00
_cell.angle_gamma   90.00
#
_symmetry.space_group_name_H-M   'P 1'
#
loop_
_entity.id
_entity.type
_entity.pdbx_description
1 polymer ?
#
loop_
_entity_poly.entity_id
_entity_poly.type
_entity_poly.pdbx_seq_one_letter_code
_entity_poly.pdbx_strand_id
1 'polypeptide(L)'
;MSCSNSVKNEKKAIKSIKIPVKFSGTIHKEQDEFFIALAKKGGHSFIMLGVMQENKPVLLARVGKIVIDSDDCCKLSGKLLFTGAKAELQSESLHPKGEISYSAYAISYRQYLQFTKLMSFAQRGSISCYLPDSEDDTTATLKLKTIQKRELSPDNTEQERKIVEKTHHTTLSNTCRHTAIDLIEYTQGIRTLTNNVSRLFFRSLPLKTNFSYGVPQDHFYIFPLPPDAYPAEKEKKTILTKIYQRMENLLKKDPYGENTLAKFSALKQLYIQQAGIPMDDMEQALASIRTWKSMHQPVIEHLREQSFFGKLFVSVSSTKSMADEIEHLLEHRVKH
;
A
#
# COMPACT_ATOMS: atom_id res chain seq x y z
N MET A 1 -53.27 1.32 43.64
CA MET A 1 -53.04 0.89 42.25
C MET A 1 -52.91 2.13 41.38
N SER A 2 -51.69 2.55 41.07
CA SER A 2 -51.44 3.63 40.11
C SER A 2 -50.17 3.27 39.36
N CYS A 3 -50.33 2.89 38.09
CA CYS A 3 -49.25 2.44 37.22
C CYS A 3 -48.51 3.63 36.64
N SER A 4 -47.21 3.69 36.92
CA SER A 4 -46.23 4.61 36.38
C SER A 4 -45.90 4.29 34.92
N ASN A 5 -46.17 5.22 34.01
CA ASN A 5 -45.73 5.18 32.61
C ASN A 5 -44.30 5.73 32.49
N SER A 6 -43.35 4.86 32.14
CA SER A 6 -41.98 5.21 31.78
C SER A 6 -41.88 5.41 30.27
N VAL A 7 -41.68 6.66 29.84
CA VAL A 7 -41.42 7.02 28.45
C VAL A 7 -39.94 6.79 28.15
N LYS A 8 -39.65 5.72 27.40
CA LYS A 8 -38.31 5.45 26.86
C LYS A 8 -38.01 6.41 25.71
N ASN A 9 -36.99 7.24 25.92
CA ASN A 9 -36.51 8.23 24.97
C ASN A 9 -35.46 7.58 24.05
N GLU A 10 -35.88 7.16 22.85
CA GLU A 10 -35.04 6.46 21.88
C GLU A 10 -34.28 7.50 21.03
N LYS A 11 -33.04 7.82 21.43
CA LYS A 11 -32.12 8.64 20.63
C LYS A 11 -31.67 7.87 19.40
N LYS A 12 -32.35 8.08 18.26
CA LYS A 12 -31.87 7.68 16.93
C LYS A 12 -30.57 8.43 16.62
N ALA A 13 -29.45 7.71 16.65
CA ALA A 13 -28.18 8.19 16.12
C ALA A 13 -28.32 8.47 14.62
N ILE A 14 -28.23 9.74 14.24
CA ILE A 14 -28.15 10.18 12.85
C ILE A 14 -26.81 9.67 12.31
N LYS A 15 -26.84 8.59 11.52
CA LYS A 15 -25.70 8.18 10.69
C LYS A 15 -25.43 9.31 9.70
N SER A 16 -24.36 10.05 9.94
CA SER A 16 -23.84 11.03 8.98
C SER A 16 -23.56 10.32 7.65
N ILE A 17 -24.31 10.70 6.62
CA ILE A 17 -24.07 10.26 5.25
C ILE A 17 -22.77 10.95 4.83
N LYS A 18 -21.65 10.23 4.86
CA LYS A 18 -20.37 10.71 4.32
C LYS A 18 -20.54 10.91 2.81
N ILE A 19 -20.64 12.17 2.40
CA ILE A 19 -20.67 12.57 0.98
C ILE A 19 -19.39 12.05 0.32
N PRO A 20 -19.46 11.41 -0.86
CA PRO A 20 -18.28 10.94 -1.57
C PRO A 20 -17.34 12.13 -1.86
N VAL A 21 -16.05 11.95 -1.59
CA VAL A 21 -15.03 12.93 -1.98
C VAL A 21 -15.05 13.04 -3.50
N LYS A 22 -15.43 14.20 -4.01
CA LYS A 22 -15.38 14.48 -5.45
C LYS A 22 -13.92 14.68 -5.81
N PHE A 23 -13.36 13.81 -6.64
CA PHE A 23 -12.02 13.99 -7.17
C PHE A 23 -11.91 15.34 -7.88
N SER A 24 -10.95 16.17 -7.48
CA SER A 24 -10.76 17.52 -8.02
C SER A 24 -10.35 17.52 -9.50
N GLY A 25 -9.85 16.38 -10.00
CA GLY A 25 -9.25 16.27 -11.33
C GLY A 25 -7.81 16.76 -11.38
N THR A 26 -7.42 17.73 -10.55
CA THR A 26 -6.06 18.31 -10.54
C THR A 26 -5.20 17.66 -9.47
N ILE A 27 -3.98 17.29 -9.83
CA ILE A 27 -2.96 16.72 -8.95
C ILE A 27 -1.65 17.51 -9.04
N HIS A 28 -0.90 17.53 -7.94
CA HIS A 28 0.47 18.01 -7.87
C HIS A 28 1.45 16.83 -7.97
N LYS A 29 2.29 16.82 -9.02
CA LYS A 29 3.07 15.64 -9.42
C LYS A 29 4.08 15.17 -8.36
N GLU A 30 4.66 16.12 -7.62
CA GLU A 30 5.71 15.87 -6.62
C GLU A 30 5.21 16.00 -5.17
N GLN A 31 4.14 16.77 -4.94
CA GLN A 31 3.61 17.02 -3.59
C GLN A 31 2.55 16.02 -3.17
N ASP A 32 1.72 15.55 -4.11
CA ASP A 32 0.65 14.60 -3.78
C ASP A 32 1.22 13.19 -3.62
N GLU A 33 0.82 12.49 -2.55
CA GLU A 33 1.25 11.12 -2.31
C GLU A 33 0.45 10.14 -3.17
N PHE A 34 1.04 9.68 -4.27
CA PHE A 34 0.50 8.58 -5.06
C PHE A 34 0.77 7.24 -4.38
N PHE A 35 -0.14 6.29 -4.59
CA PHE A 35 0.01 4.94 -4.09
C PHE A 35 -0.41 3.87 -5.09
N ILE A 36 0.21 2.70 -4.92
CA ILE A 36 -0.24 1.43 -5.47
C ILE A 36 -0.53 0.48 -4.32
N ALA A 37 -1.70 -0.15 -4.34
CA ALA A 37 -2.13 -1.06 -3.30
C ALA A 37 -2.44 -2.43 -3.86
N LEU A 38 -1.82 -3.45 -3.27
CA LEU A 38 -2.30 -4.80 -3.36
C LEU A 38 -3.53 -4.93 -2.47
N ALA A 39 -4.64 -5.43 -2.99
CA ALA A 39 -5.86 -5.62 -2.25
C ALA A 39 -6.39 -7.04 -2.40
N LYS A 40 -7.24 -7.46 -1.47
CA LYS A 40 -7.95 -8.74 -1.49
C LYS A 40 -9.31 -8.61 -0.84
N LYS A 41 -10.32 -9.12 -1.55
CA LYS A 41 -11.70 -9.30 -1.08
C LYS A 41 -12.12 -10.73 -1.35
N GLY A 42 -12.40 -11.50 -0.29
CA GLY A 42 -12.71 -12.93 -0.39
C GLY A 42 -11.64 -13.69 -1.19
N GLY A 43 -12.08 -14.39 -2.24
CA GLY A 43 -11.24 -15.15 -3.16
C GLY A 43 -10.64 -14.34 -4.33
N HIS A 44 -10.53 -13.02 -4.24
CA HIS A 44 -10.02 -12.22 -5.35
C HIS A 44 -8.97 -11.23 -4.89
N SER A 45 -7.89 -11.09 -5.66
CA SER A 45 -6.81 -10.13 -5.44
C SER A 45 -6.71 -9.20 -6.62
N PHE A 46 -6.51 -7.91 -6.34
CA PHE A 46 -6.52 -6.86 -7.34
C PHE A 46 -5.60 -5.72 -6.91
N ILE A 47 -5.34 -4.80 -7.84
CA ILE A 47 -4.56 -3.60 -7.60
C ILE A 47 -5.50 -2.41 -7.51
N MET A 48 -5.22 -1.49 -6.59
CA MET A 48 -5.79 -0.15 -6.58
C MET A 48 -4.66 0.86 -6.74
N LEU A 49 -4.81 1.83 -7.63
CA LEU A 49 -3.93 2.99 -7.70
C LEU A 49 -4.73 4.21 -7.29
N GLY A 50 -4.07 5.14 -6.62
CA GLY A 50 -4.70 6.35 -6.16
C GLY A 50 -3.73 7.42 -5.76
N VAL A 51 -4.29 8.50 -5.26
CA VAL A 51 -3.57 9.66 -4.72
C VAL A 51 -4.21 10.06 -3.40
N MET A 52 -3.41 10.52 -2.44
CA MET A 52 -3.92 11.09 -1.20
C MET A 52 -4.29 12.55 -1.43
N GLN A 53 -5.56 12.89 -1.19
CA GLN A 53 -6.05 14.27 -1.18
C GLN A 53 -6.77 14.52 0.14
N GLU A 54 -6.41 15.61 0.84
CA GLU A 54 -7.00 15.97 2.14
C GLU A 54 -6.98 14.79 3.15
N ASN A 55 -5.87 14.06 3.22
CA ASN A 55 -5.68 12.87 4.05
C ASN A 55 -6.66 11.71 3.75
N LYS A 56 -7.26 11.67 2.56
CA LYS A 56 -8.12 10.57 2.11
C LYS A 56 -7.61 10.01 0.78
N PRO A 57 -7.62 8.68 0.60
CA PRO A 57 -7.26 8.10 -0.68
C PRO A 57 -8.38 8.33 -1.69
N VAL A 58 -8.00 8.82 -2.87
CA VAL A 58 -8.85 8.90 -4.05
C VAL A 58 -8.36 7.88 -5.07
N LEU A 59 -9.26 6.98 -5.48
CA LEU A 59 -8.91 5.89 -6.40
C LEU A 59 -8.90 6.38 -7.85
N LEU A 60 -7.75 6.21 -8.50
CA LEU A 60 -7.51 6.58 -9.89
C LEU A 60 -7.65 5.39 -10.85
N ALA A 61 -7.37 4.18 -10.35
CA ALA A 61 -7.55 2.95 -11.11
C ALA A 61 -7.82 1.78 -10.15
N ARG A 62 -8.60 0.79 -10.61
CA ARG A 62 -8.64 -0.54 -9.99
C ARG A 62 -8.61 -1.59 -11.08
N VAL A 63 -7.72 -2.56 -10.97
CA VAL A 63 -7.52 -3.59 -11.99
C VAL A 63 -7.38 -4.95 -11.32
N GLY A 64 -8.13 -5.92 -11.81
CA GLY A 64 -8.11 -7.30 -11.34
C GLY A 64 -7.94 -8.28 -12.48
N LYS A 65 -7.34 -9.43 -12.19
CA LYS A 65 -7.25 -10.55 -13.13
C LYS A 65 -8.44 -11.47 -12.94
N ILE A 66 -9.23 -11.68 -14.00
CA ILE A 66 -10.47 -12.45 -13.99
C ILE A 66 -10.33 -13.62 -14.97
N VAL A 67 -10.90 -14.78 -14.62
CA VAL A 67 -10.94 -15.96 -15.50
C VAL A 67 -12.08 -15.80 -16.50
N ILE A 68 -11.81 -16.02 -17.78
CA ILE A 68 -12.77 -15.83 -18.89
C ILE A 68 -13.44 -17.17 -19.27
N ASP A 69 -12.88 -18.29 -18.85
CA ASP A 69 -13.36 -19.63 -19.25
C ASP A 69 -14.76 -19.90 -18.65
N SER A 70 -15.78 -19.94 -19.52
CA SER A 70 -17.21 -19.85 -19.20
C SER A 70 -17.86 -21.14 -18.69
N ASP A 71 -17.09 -22.17 -18.35
CA ASP A 71 -17.65 -23.46 -17.97
C ASP A 71 -17.62 -23.66 -16.46
N ASP A 72 -18.82 -23.65 -15.85
CA ASP A 72 -19.19 -24.08 -14.49
C ASP A 72 -18.16 -23.82 -13.37
N CYS A 73 -18.56 -23.01 -12.39
CA CYS A 73 -17.80 -22.70 -11.17
C CYS A 73 -17.25 -23.96 -10.44
N CYS A 74 -17.90 -25.12 -10.59
CA CYS A 74 -17.47 -26.40 -10.01
C CYS A 74 -16.31 -27.08 -10.77
N LYS A 75 -16.05 -26.75 -12.04
CA LYS A 75 -14.90 -27.25 -12.83
C LYS A 75 -13.66 -26.37 -12.70
N LEU A 76 -13.81 -25.15 -12.16
CA LEU A 76 -12.71 -24.19 -12.01
C LEU A 76 -11.62 -24.73 -11.09
N SER A 77 -11.97 -25.39 -9.99
CA SER A 77 -11.00 -25.97 -9.04
C SER A 77 -10.13 -27.04 -9.69
N GLY A 78 -10.68 -27.91 -10.54
CA GLY A 78 -9.92 -28.91 -11.30
C GLY A 78 -9.05 -28.32 -12.41
N LYS A 79 -9.57 -27.40 -13.22
CA LYS A 79 -8.80 -26.74 -14.31
C LYS A 79 -7.63 -25.89 -13.78
N LEU A 80 -7.82 -25.22 -12.65
CA LEU A 80 -6.76 -24.45 -11.96
C LEU A 80 -5.59 -25.32 -11.51
N LEU A 81 -5.85 -26.58 -11.17
CA LEU A 81 -4.84 -27.52 -10.65
C LEU A 81 -3.97 -28.15 -11.76
N PHE A 82 -4.49 -28.35 -12.98
CA PHE A 82 -3.81 -29.20 -13.97
C PHE A 82 -3.51 -28.59 -15.35
N THR A 83 -4.34 -27.67 -15.88
CA THR A 83 -4.17 -27.18 -17.28
C THR A 83 -4.09 -25.67 -17.42
N GLY A 84 -4.44 -24.93 -16.36
CA GLY A 84 -4.56 -23.48 -16.40
C GLY A 84 -5.82 -23.01 -17.12
N ALA A 85 -6.31 -21.83 -16.75
CA ALA A 85 -7.51 -21.23 -17.34
C ALA A 85 -7.18 -19.92 -18.05
N LYS A 86 -7.87 -19.60 -19.14
CA LYS A 86 -7.74 -18.29 -19.80
C LYS A 86 -8.18 -17.20 -18.83
N ALA A 87 -7.40 -16.12 -18.77
CA ALA A 87 -7.67 -14.99 -17.90
C ALA A 87 -7.34 -13.68 -18.62
N GLU A 88 -7.78 -12.57 -18.05
CA GLU A 88 -7.36 -11.24 -18.49
C GLU A 88 -7.44 -10.24 -17.36
N LEU A 89 -6.76 -9.11 -17.55
CA LEU A 89 -6.97 -7.94 -16.72
C LEU A 89 -8.22 -7.19 -17.17
N GLN A 90 -9.06 -6.82 -16.20
CA GLN A 90 -10.22 -5.97 -16.40
C GLN A 90 -10.24 -4.85 -15.36
N SER A 91 -10.88 -3.72 -15.72
CA SER A 91 -11.16 -2.68 -14.74
C SER A 91 -12.15 -3.17 -13.69
N GLU A 92 -11.92 -2.79 -12.44
CA GLU A 92 -12.89 -2.93 -11.36
C GLU A 92 -13.52 -1.59 -11.01
N SER A 93 -14.71 -1.61 -10.41
CA SER A 93 -15.42 -0.40 -9.98
C SER A 93 -14.56 0.47 -9.07
N LEU A 94 -14.36 1.75 -9.37
CA LEU A 94 -13.65 2.70 -8.49
C LEU A 94 -14.40 3.01 -7.18
N HIS A 95 -15.57 2.41 -6.97
CA HIS A 95 -16.38 2.56 -5.77
C HIS A 95 -16.51 1.23 -5.01
N PRO A 96 -15.40 0.60 -4.56
CA PRO A 96 -15.47 -0.61 -3.76
C PRO A 96 -16.35 -0.42 -2.51
N LYS A 97 -16.94 -1.53 -2.08
CA LYS A 97 -17.75 -1.63 -0.87
C LYS A 97 -17.38 -2.88 -0.08
N GLY A 98 -17.45 -2.80 1.25
CA GLY A 98 -17.24 -3.91 2.17
C GLY A 98 -15.78 -4.05 2.64
N GLU A 99 -15.52 -5.08 3.44
CA GLU A 99 -14.18 -5.37 3.97
C GLU A 99 -13.21 -5.71 2.83
N ILE A 100 -12.09 -4.99 2.80
CA ILE A 100 -10.96 -5.24 1.90
C ILE A 100 -9.70 -5.31 2.76
N SER A 101 -8.98 -6.42 2.64
CA SER A 101 -7.61 -6.48 3.14
C SER A 101 -6.65 -5.87 2.12
N TYR A 102 -5.62 -5.16 2.55
CA TYR A 102 -4.70 -4.46 1.65
C TYR A 102 -3.26 -4.34 2.18
N SER A 103 -2.36 -3.98 1.27
CA SER A 103 -1.03 -3.45 1.53
C SER A 103 -0.74 -2.38 0.48
N ALA A 104 -0.50 -1.15 0.90
CA ALA A 104 -0.32 -0.02 -0.01
C ALA A 104 1.07 0.60 0.12
N TYR A 105 1.60 1.05 -1.00
CA TYR A 105 2.96 1.55 -1.12
C TYR A 105 2.97 2.83 -1.94
N ALA A 106 3.83 3.76 -1.55
CA ALA A 106 4.06 4.99 -2.27
C ALA A 106 4.62 4.68 -3.66
N ILE A 107 4.17 5.47 -4.63
CA ILE A 107 4.74 5.55 -5.97
C ILE A 107 4.83 7.02 -6.37
N SER A 108 5.60 7.34 -7.40
CA SER A 108 5.58 8.67 -8.01
C SER A 108 4.50 8.78 -9.09
N TYR A 109 4.20 10.01 -9.51
CA TYR A 109 3.36 10.25 -10.69
C TYR A 109 3.91 9.56 -11.95
N ARG A 110 5.24 9.56 -12.13
CA ARG A 110 5.89 8.85 -13.25
C ARG A 110 5.63 7.34 -13.18
N GLN A 111 5.72 6.74 -11.99
CA GLN A 111 5.43 5.31 -11.81
C GLN A 111 3.95 5.00 -12.04
N TYR A 112 3.04 5.91 -11.66
CA TYR A 112 1.62 5.80 -12.03
C TYR A 112 1.44 5.73 -13.55
N LEU A 113 2.07 6.63 -14.30
CA LEU A 113 2.02 6.60 -15.76
C LEU A 113 2.66 5.33 -16.34
N GLN A 114 3.78 4.88 -15.78
CA GLN A 114 4.43 3.62 -16.17
C GLN A 114 3.49 2.41 -16.00
N PHE A 115 2.73 2.34 -14.91
CA PHE A 115 1.71 1.32 -14.72
C PHE A 115 0.65 1.40 -15.81
N THR A 116 0.11 2.58 -16.11
CA THR A 116 -0.92 2.75 -17.16
C THR A 116 -0.40 2.37 -18.55
N LYS A 117 0.88 2.64 -18.84
CA LYS A 117 1.55 2.20 -20.07
C LYS A 117 1.58 0.67 -20.13
N LEU A 118 1.96 -0.02 -19.05
CA LEU A 118 1.96 -1.49 -19.03
C LEU A 118 0.55 -2.08 -19.23
N MET A 119 -0.47 -1.45 -18.64
CA MET A 119 -1.87 -1.84 -18.84
C MET A 119 -2.31 -1.71 -20.30
N SER A 120 -1.77 -0.76 -21.06
CA SER A 120 -2.08 -0.60 -22.48
C SER A 120 -1.71 -1.83 -23.32
N PHE A 121 -0.69 -2.59 -22.90
CA PHE A 121 -0.26 -3.83 -23.53
C PHE A 121 -0.99 -5.06 -22.97
N ALA A 122 -1.23 -5.08 -21.65
CA ALA A 122 -1.81 -6.23 -20.96
C ALA A 122 -3.33 -6.38 -21.17
N GLN A 123 -4.04 -5.30 -21.52
CA GLN A 123 -5.48 -5.33 -21.65
C GLN A 123 -5.96 -6.13 -22.86
N ARG A 124 -6.99 -6.95 -22.63
CA ARG A 124 -7.81 -7.57 -23.69
C ARG A 124 -9.18 -6.93 -23.77
N GLY A 125 -9.79 -6.62 -22.62
CA GLY A 125 -10.96 -5.75 -22.51
C GLY A 125 -10.59 -4.28 -22.34
N SER A 126 -11.57 -3.46 -21.98
CA SER A 126 -11.38 -2.04 -21.67
C SER A 126 -10.97 -1.85 -20.20
N ILE A 127 -9.81 -1.22 -19.99
CA ILE A 127 -9.40 -0.77 -18.65
C ILE A 127 -9.67 0.74 -18.56
N SER A 128 -10.55 1.14 -17.63
CA SER A 128 -10.81 2.55 -17.34
C SER A 128 -10.00 3.03 -16.14
N CYS A 129 -9.32 4.17 -16.28
CA CYS A 129 -8.60 4.84 -15.22
C CYS A 129 -8.50 6.35 -15.46
N TYR A 130 -8.05 7.10 -14.46
CA TYR A 130 -7.83 8.54 -14.58
C TYR A 130 -6.51 8.82 -15.32
N LEU A 131 -6.59 9.15 -16.59
CA LEU A 131 -5.42 9.47 -17.41
C LEU A 131 -5.24 10.99 -17.54
N PRO A 132 -4.01 11.46 -17.79
CA PRO A 132 -3.78 12.87 -18.03
C PRO A 132 -4.60 13.39 -19.21
N ASP A 133 -5.12 14.59 -19.04
CA ASP A 133 -5.85 15.34 -20.05
C ASP A 133 -5.08 16.60 -20.45
N SER A 134 -4.49 17.27 -19.48
CA SER A 134 -3.55 18.38 -19.64
C SER A 134 -2.50 18.32 -18.54
N GLU A 135 -1.28 18.73 -18.86
CA GLU A 135 -0.15 18.68 -17.94
C GLU A 135 0.75 19.90 -18.12
N ASP A 136 1.28 20.42 -17.01
CA ASP A 136 2.44 21.30 -16.96
C ASP A 136 3.58 20.62 -16.17
N ASP A 137 4.66 21.32 -15.84
CA ASP A 137 5.82 20.74 -15.15
C ASP A 137 5.50 20.27 -13.72
N THR A 138 4.49 20.87 -13.07
CA THR A 138 4.18 20.69 -11.64
C THR A 138 2.84 20.02 -11.39
N THR A 139 1.87 20.21 -12.28
CA THR A 139 0.50 19.72 -12.12
C THR A 139 0.02 18.93 -13.33
N ALA A 140 -0.96 18.06 -13.09
CA ALA A 140 -1.69 17.37 -14.15
C ALA A 140 -3.18 17.38 -13.83
N THR A 141 -4.00 17.58 -14.86
CA THR A 141 -5.44 17.34 -14.78
C THR A 141 -5.72 15.95 -15.33
N LEU A 142 -6.24 15.07 -14.48
CA LEU A 142 -6.63 13.71 -14.83
C LEU A 142 -8.13 13.64 -15.11
N LYS A 143 -8.50 12.88 -16.15
CA LYS A 143 -9.89 12.54 -16.48
C LYS A 143 -10.05 11.03 -16.60
N LEU A 144 -11.20 10.52 -16.18
CA LEU A 144 -11.53 9.11 -16.36
C LEU A 144 -11.64 8.81 -17.87
N LYS A 145 -10.73 7.98 -18.36
CA LYS A 145 -10.63 7.57 -19.76
C LYS A 145 -10.40 6.06 -19.82
N THR A 146 -10.69 5.46 -20.96
CA THR A 146 -10.28 4.09 -21.26
C THR A 146 -8.88 4.10 -21.83
N ILE A 147 -8.00 3.24 -21.32
CA ILE A 147 -6.64 3.07 -21.82
C ILE A 147 -6.73 2.57 -23.27
N GLN A 148 -6.02 3.23 -24.19
CA GLN A 148 -5.93 2.75 -25.57
C GLN A 148 -5.05 1.50 -25.63
N LYS A 149 -5.53 0.44 -26.28
CA LYS A 149 -4.76 -0.79 -26.46
C LYS A 149 -3.55 -0.53 -27.37
N ARG A 150 -2.40 -1.07 -26.98
CA ARG A 150 -1.17 -1.04 -27.75
C ARG A 150 -0.65 -2.45 -27.93
N GLU A 151 0.03 -2.70 -29.03
CA GLU A 151 0.72 -3.96 -29.26
C GLU A 151 2.11 -3.92 -28.64
N LEU A 152 2.59 -5.08 -28.21
CA LEU A 152 3.99 -5.21 -27.80
C LEU A 152 4.89 -5.06 -29.03
N SER A 153 5.98 -4.32 -28.85
CA SER A 153 7.01 -4.08 -29.85
C SER A 153 8.34 -4.70 -29.42
N PRO A 154 9.30 -4.85 -30.36
CA PRO A 154 10.67 -5.26 -30.03
C PRO A 154 11.39 -4.33 -29.02
N ASP A 155 10.94 -3.09 -28.87
CA ASP A 155 11.52 -2.11 -27.94
C ASP A 155 11.02 -2.30 -26.49
N ASN A 156 9.96 -3.09 -26.29
CA ASN A 156 9.48 -3.42 -24.95
C ASN A 156 10.46 -4.33 -24.23
N THR A 157 10.63 -4.08 -22.93
CA THR A 157 11.55 -4.87 -22.10
C THR A 157 11.07 -6.31 -21.94
N GLU A 158 12.00 -7.22 -21.73
CA GLU A 158 11.69 -8.63 -21.46
C GLU A 158 10.76 -8.81 -20.24
N GLN A 159 10.91 -7.95 -19.23
CA GLN A 159 10.04 -7.96 -18.05
C GLN A 159 8.60 -7.56 -18.41
N GLU A 160 8.40 -6.52 -19.23
CA GLU A 160 7.07 -6.10 -19.69
C GLU A 160 6.36 -7.23 -20.44
N ARG A 161 7.07 -7.90 -21.37
CA ARG A 161 6.51 -9.02 -22.15
C ARG A 161 6.09 -10.18 -21.26
N LYS A 162 6.95 -10.58 -20.31
CA LYS A 162 6.65 -11.65 -19.34
C LYS A 162 5.44 -11.33 -18.48
N ILE A 163 5.31 -10.08 -18.01
CA ILE A 163 4.16 -9.69 -17.20
C ILE A 163 2.89 -9.71 -18.05
N VAL A 164 2.91 -9.15 -19.26
CA VAL A 164 1.78 -9.16 -20.18
C VAL A 164 1.33 -10.59 -20.48
N GLU A 165 2.25 -11.48 -20.84
CA GLU A 165 1.94 -12.89 -21.12
C GLU A 165 1.27 -13.59 -19.92
N LYS A 166 1.82 -13.39 -18.72
CA LYS A 166 1.26 -13.95 -17.47
C LYS A 166 -0.15 -13.45 -17.19
N THR A 167 -0.56 -12.28 -17.67
CA THR A 167 -1.91 -11.77 -17.42
C THR A 167 -2.99 -12.57 -18.14
N HIS A 168 -2.64 -13.30 -19.20
CA HIS A 168 -3.59 -13.96 -20.10
C HIS A 168 -4.02 -15.36 -19.69
N HIS A 169 -3.43 -15.92 -18.64
CA HIS A 169 -3.73 -17.26 -18.15
C HIS A 169 -3.56 -17.33 -16.64
N THR A 170 -4.28 -18.22 -15.97
CA THR A 170 -4.22 -18.43 -14.52
C THR A 170 -3.88 -19.88 -14.21
N THR A 171 -2.92 -20.11 -13.32
CA THR A 171 -2.51 -21.42 -12.78
C THR A 171 -2.25 -21.30 -11.27
N LEU A 172 -1.92 -22.40 -10.58
CA LEU A 172 -1.51 -22.37 -9.17
C LEU A 172 -0.30 -21.46 -8.90
N SER A 173 0.64 -21.39 -9.85
CA SER A 173 1.83 -20.52 -9.79
C SER A 173 1.63 -19.15 -10.43
N ASN A 174 0.45 -18.88 -11.02
CA ASN A 174 0.11 -17.62 -11.68
C ASN A 174 -1.34 -17.21 -11.39
N THR A 175 -1.63 -16.95 -10.11
CA THR A 175 -2.95 -16.46 -9.68
C THR A 175 -3.10 -14.95 -9.85
N CYS A 176 -4.31 -14.41 -9.61
CA CYS A 176 -4.53 -12.97 -9.53
C CYS A 176 -3.62 -12.27 -8.50
N ARG A 177 -3.25 -12.96 -7.40
CA ARG A 177 -2.28 -12.47 -6.41
C ARG A 177 -0.87 -12.37 -6.99
N HIS A 178 -0.43 -13.36 -7.75
CA HIS A 178 0.89 -13.36 -8.37
C HIS A 178 1.00 -12.22 -9.40
N THR A 179 0.03 -12.12 -10.31
CA THR A 179 0.00 -11.04 -11.30
C THR A 179 -0.05 -9.66 -10.63
N ALA A 180 -0.84 -9.51 -9.55
CA ALA A 180 -0.90 -8.24 -8.84
C ALA A 180 0.43 -7.86 -8.18
N ILE A 181 1.17 -8.83 -7.62
CA ILE A 181 2.50 -8.61 -7.06
C ILE A 181 3.51 -8.26 -8.17
N ASP A 182 3.54 -9.02 -9.27
CA ASP A 182 4.47 -8.78 -10.40
C ASP A 182 4.30 -7.36 -10.97
N LEU A 183 3.05 -6.88 -11.04
CA LEU A 183 2.73 -5.52 -11.47
C LEU A 183 3.20 -4.44 -10.49
N ILE A 184 3.07 -4.67 -9.18
CA ILE A 184 3.57 -3.75 -8.15
C ILE A 184 5.09 -3.69 -8.18
N GLU A 185 5.75 -4.85 -8.22
CA GLU A 185 7.21 -4.96 -8.29
C GLU A 185 7.76 -4.23 -9.51
N TYR A 186 7.16 -4.44 -10.69
CA TYR A 186 7.52 -3.70 -11.91
C TYR A 186 7.31 -2.19 -11.76
N THR A 187 6.16 -1.76 -11.23
CA THR A 187 5.84 -0.33 -11.08
C THR A 187 6.81 0.38 -10.15
N GLN A 188 7.24 -0.30 -9.09
CA GLN A 188 8.20 0.24 -8.13
C GLN A 188 9.65 0.09 -8.55
N GLY A 189 9.94 -0.69 -9.61
CA GLY A 189 11.31 -0.99 -10.03
C GLY A 189 12.06 -1.91 -9.06
N ILE A 190 11.34 -2.78 -8.33
CA ILE A 190 11.92 -3.71 -7.35
C ILE A 190 11.78 -5.17 -7.80
N ARG A 191 12.61 -6.05 -7.25
CA ARG A 191 12.55 -7.50 -7.55
C ARG A 191 11.57 -8.27 -6.69
N THR A 192 11.43 -7.87 -5.44
CA THR A 192 10.66 -8.61 -4.44
C THR A 192 9.87 -7.64 -3.58
N LEU A 193 8.55 -7.79 -3.58
CA LEU A 193 7.69 -7.12 -2.61
C LEU A 193 7.98 -7.66 -1.20
N THR A 194 7.90 -6.80 -0.17
CA THR A 194 8.19 -7.14 1.24
C THR A 194 7.72 -8.54 1.66
N ASN A 195 8.50 -9.20 2.54
CA ASN A 195 8.20 -10.51 3.09
C ASN A 195 6.87 -10.57 3.89
N ASN A 196 6.28 -9.44 4.27
CA ASN A 196 4.96 -9.40 4.88
C ASN A 196 3.80 -9.60 3.90
N VAL A 197 4.06 -9.60 2.59
CA VAL A 197 3.07 -9.91 1.56
C VAL A 197 3.37 -11.27 0.95
N SER A 198 2.52 -12.25 1.26
CA SER A 198 2.66 -13.58 0.68
C SER A 198 2.09 -13.63 -0.74
N ARG A 199 2.83 -14.29 -1.63
CA ARG A 199 2.32 -14.75 -2.94
C ARG A 199 1.25 -15.85 -2.79
N LEU A 200 1.20 -16.53 -1.65
CA LEU A 200 0.18 -17.53 -1.35
C LEU A 200 -1.19 -16.86 -1.17
N PHE A 201 -2.09 -17.21 -2.07
CA PHE A 201 -3.40 -16.57 -2.20
C PHE A 201 -4.30 -16.67 -0.95
N PHE A 202 -4.16 -17.74 -0.15
CA PHE A 202 -5.01 -17.98 1.04
C PHE A 202 -4.66 -17.09 2.23
N ARG A 203 -3.49 -16.45 2.24
CA ARG A 203 -3.12 -15.53 3.31
C ARG A 203 -3.78 -14.16 3.08
N SER A 204 -4.41 -13.64 4.13
CA SER A 204 -4.91 -12.27 4.13
C SER A 204 -3.74 -11.28 4.09
N LEU A 205 -4.02 -10.08 3.58
CA LEU A 205 -3.06 -8.97 3.62
C LEU A 205 -3.01 -8.36 5.03
N PRO A 206 -1.91 -7.69 5.40
CA PRO A 206 -1.65 -7.28 6.78
C PRO A 206 -2.66 -6.26 7.33
N LEU A 207 -3.27 -5.44 6.47
CA LEU A 207 -4.24 -4.43 6.87
C LEU A 207 -5.63 -4.77 6.35
N LYS A 208 -6.66 -4.28 7.04
CA LYS A 208 -8.07 -4.48 6.68
C LYS A 208 -8.88 -3.24 6.99
N THR A 209 -9.65 -2.75 6.03
CA THR A 209 -10.61 -1.67 6.27
C THR A 209 -11.90 -1.94 5.50
N ASN A 210 -13.00 -1.37 5.98
CA ASN A 210 -14.27 -1.42 5.28
C ASN A 210 -14.39 -0.23 4.33
N PHE A 211 -14.64 -0.47 3.05
CA PHE A 211 -14.85 0.57 2.07
C PHE A 211 -16.34 0.92 1.94
N SER A 212 -16.62 2.21 1.80
CA SER A 212 -17.94 2.74 1.45
C SER A 212 -17.79 3.68 0.25
N TYR A 213 -18.21 3.23 -0.92
CA TYR A 213 -18.14 3.99 -2.18
C TYR A 213 -16.73 4.52 -2.50
N GLY A 214 -15.72 3.65 -2.37
CA GLY A 214 -14.32 4.01 -2.66
C GLY A 214 -13.57 4.70 -1.54
N VAL A 215 -14.24 5.07 -0.46
CA VAL A 215 -13.61 5.67 0.72
C VAL A 215 -13.44 4.62 1.82
N PRO A 216 -12.23 4.39 2.34
CA PRO A 216 -12.03 3.52 3.51
C PRO A 216 -12.62 4.17 4.76
N GLN A 217 -13.17 3.36 5.66
CA GLN A 217 -13.74 3.83 6.92
C GLN A 217 -12.66 4.15 7.95
N ASP A 218 -11.54 3.41 7.90
CA ASP A 218 -10.39 3.58 8.78
C ASP A 218 -9.25 4.31 8.05
N HIS A 219 -8.18 4.63 8.79
CA HIS A 219 -6.98 5.21 8.19
C HIS A 219 -6.37 4.29 7.12
N PHE A 220 -6.01 4.86 5.98
CA PHE A 220 -5.42 4.13 4.86
C PHE A 220 -3.90 4.26 4.88
N TYR A 221 -3.20 3.26 5.40
CA TYR A 221 -1.74 3.28 5.51
C TYR A 221 -1.07 3.09 4.16
N ILE A 222 -0.18 4.01 3.81
CA ILE A 222 0.71 3.92 2.65
C ILE A 222 2.14 3.83 3.17
N PHE A 223 2.79 2.69 2.92
CA PHE A 223 4.19 2.50 3.21
C PHE A 223 5.05 3.28 2.20
N PRO A 224 6.22 3.81 2.58
CA PRO A 224 7.16 4.33 1.59
C PRO A 224 7.67 3.19 0.68
N LEU A 225 8.46 3.53 -0.33
CA LEU A 225 9.17 2.50 -1.11
C LEU A 225 9.96 1.56 -0.17
N PRO A 226 10.01 0.25 -0.45
CA PRO A 226 10.76 -0.67 0.41
C PRO A 226 12.27 -0.42 0.30
N PRO A 227 13.07 -0.86 1.29
CA PRO A 227 14.53 -0.67 1.29
C PRO A 227 15.24 -1.17 0.02
N ASP A 228 14.71 -2.23 -0.62
CA ASP A 228 15.25 -2.78 -1.87
C ASP A 228 15.08 -1.87 -3.09
N ALA A 229 14.23 -0.85 -3.01
CA ALA A 229 14.05 0.14 -4.06
C ALA A 229 15.17 1.19 -4.10
N TYR A 230 15.93 1.32 -3.02
CA TYR A 230 17.02 2.28 -2.94
C TYR A 230 18.34 1.60 -3.30
N PRO A 231 19.15 2.18 -4.19
CA PRO A 231 20.52 1.75 -4.40
C PRO A 231 21.33 2.17 -3.17
N ALA A 232 21.29 1.34 -2.13
CA ALA A 232 21.90 1.63 -0.83
C ALA A 232 22.94 0.57 -0.48
N GLU A 233 24.06 1.01 0.12
CA GLU A 233 25.04 0.11 0.73
C GLU A 233 24.42 -0.71 1.87
N LYS A 234 25.12 -1.78 2.27
CA LYS A 234 24.60 -2.78 3.22
C LYS A 234 24.18 -2.16 4.54
N GLU A 235 24.95 -1.22 5.07
CA GLU A 235 24.72 -0.54 6.34
C GLU A 235 23.49 0.35 6.26
N LYS A 236 23.42 1.21 5.25
CA LYS A 236 22.26 2.09 5.01
C LYS A 236 20.99 1.26 4.80
N LYS A 237 21.09 0.18 4.02
CA LYS A 237 20.00 -0.76 3.79
C LYS A 237 19.56 -1.44 5.09
N THR A 238 20.48 -1.74 6.01
CA THR A 238 20.16 -2.30 7.33
C THR A 238 19.34 -1.30 8.17
N ILE A 239 19.74 -0.02 8.18
CA ILE A 239 19.02 1.06 8.87
C ILE A 239 17.60 1.19 8.31
N LEU A 240 17.47 1.34 6.99
CA LEU A 240 16.17 1.44 6.32
C LEU A 240 15.30 0.21 6.60
N THR A 241 15.89 -0.99 6.58
CA THR A 241 15.17 -2.23 6.87
C THR A 241 14.65 -2.27 8.30
N LYS A 242 15.44 -1.86 9.30
CA LYS A 242 14.99 -1.80 10.71
C LYS A 242 13.79 -0.85 10.87
N ILE A 243 13.86 0.34 10.29
CA ILE A 243 12.77 1.33 10.37
C ILE A 243 11.52 0.80 9.66
N TYR A 244 11.69 0.24 8.46
CA TYR A 244 10.58 -0.29 7.65
C TYR A 244 9.86 -1.46 8.35
N GLN A 245 10.62 -2.45 8.83
CA GLN A 245 10.06 -3.58 9.58
C GLN A 245 9.37 -3.13 10.86
N ARG A 246 9.86 -2.06 11.50
CA ARG A 246 9.19 -1.49 12.67
C ARG A 246 7.81 -0.94 12.31
N MET A 247 7.67 -0.22 11.19
CA MET A 247 6.36 0.22 10.70
C MET A 247 5.42 -0.95 10.46
N GLU A 248 5.88 -2.01 9.79
CA GLU A 248 5.04 -3.19 9.52
C GLU A 248 4.61 -3.91 10.80
N ASN A 249 5.54 -4.09 11.75
CA ASN A 249 5.25 -4.74 13.02
C ASN A 249 4.35 -3.90 13.93
N LEU A 250 4.38 -2.57 13.79
CA LEU A 250 3.52 -1.67 14.55
C LEU A 250 2.04 -1.96 14.25
N LEU A 251 1.70 -2.18 12.98
CA LEU A 251 0.31 -2.33 12.54
C LEU A 251 -0.33 -3.70 12.85
N LYS A 252 0.45 -4.69 13.32
CA LYS A 252 -0.04 -6.07 13.57
C LYS A 252 -0.97 -6.25 14.77
N LYS A 253 -0.99 -5.31 15.72
CA LYS A 253 -1.76 -5.47 16.98
C LYS A 253 -2.95 -4.53 17.07
N ASP A 254 -2.69 -3.23 16.97
CA ASP A 254 -3.68 -2.18 17.04
C ASP A 254 -3.36 -1.17 15.94
N PRO A 255 -3.76 -1.44 14.69
CA PRO A 255 -3.43 -0.57 13.58
C PRO A 255 -4.05 0.82 13.79
N TYR A 256 -5.29 0.92 14.26
CA TYR A 256 -6.05 2.19 14.20
C TYR A 256 -6.01 3.04 15.48
N GLY A 257 -5.35 2.60 16.55
CA GLY A 257 -5.13 3.43 17.72
C GLY A 257 -4.32 4.70 17.41
N GLU A 258 -4.68 5.81 18.06
CA GLU A 258 -4.06 7.13 17.87
C GLU A 258 -2.53 7.10 18.04
N ASN A 259 -2.04 6.35 19.03
CA ASN A 259 -0.60 6.17 19.23
C ASN A 259 0.06 5.39 18.08
N THR A 260 -0.61 4.38 17.53
CA THR A 260 -0.10 3.66 16.36
C THR A 260 -0.03 4.59 15.15
N LEU A 261 -1.05 5.41 14.92
CA LEU A 261 -1.06 6.42 13.86
C LEU A 261 0.11 7.40 14.01
N ALA A 262 0.26 7.99 15.20
CA ALA A 262 1.34 8.93 15.49
C ALA A 262 2.73 8.30 15.29
N LYS A 263 2.94 7.09 15.81
CA LYS A 263 4.21 6.35 15.64
C LYS A 263 4.48 5.96 14.19
N PHE A 264 3.46 5.53 13.45
CA PHE A 264 3.62 5.19 12.04
C PHE A 264 4.03 6.43 11.25
N SER A 265 3.36 7.57 11.47
CA SER A 265 3.69 8.84 10.82
C SER A 265 5.12 9.28 11.13
N ALA A 266 5.52 9.25 12.40
CA ALA A 266 6.88 9.59 12.83
C ALA A 266 7.94 8.69 12.19
N LEU A 267 7.69 7.37 12.14
CA LEU A 267 8.59 6.40 11.52
C LEU A 267 8.69 6.56 10.01
N LYS A 268 7.56 6.85 9.34
CA LYS A 268 7.53 7.11 7.90
C LYS A 268 8.34 8.35 7.54
N GLN A 269 8.22 9.42 8.33
CA GLN A 269 9.04 10.62 8.16
C GLN A 269 10.53 10.32 8.36
N LEU A 270 10.89 9.60 9.44
CA LEU A 270 12.28 9.19 9.66
C LEU A 270 12.81 8.35 8.50
N TYR A 271 12.01 7.40 8.00
CA TYR A 271 12.40 6.54 6.89
C TYR A 271 12.70 7.36 5.63
N ILE A 272 11.80 8.27 5.25
CA ILE A 272 11.97 9.12 4.06
C ILE A 272 13.19 10.03 4.22
N GLN A 273 13.38 10.62 5.40
CA GLN A 273 14.56 11.44 5.69
C GLN A 273 15.85 10.62 5.56
N GLN A 274 15.89 9.43 6.18
CA GLN A 274 17.05 8.55 6.09
C GLN A 274 17.32 8.09 4.66
N ALA A 275 16.27 7.77 3.89
CA ALA A 275 16.42 7.36 2.50
C ALA A 275 16.96 8.48 1.59
N GLY A 276 16.71 9.75 1.93
CA GLY A 276 17.21 10.91 1.19
C GLY A 276 18.62 11.38 1.56
N ILE A 277 19.18 10.89 2.66
CA ILE A 277 20.56 11.22 3.07
C ILE A 277 21.54 10.45 2.17
N PRO A 278 22.58 11.11 1.60
CA PRO A 278 23.63 10.46 0.82
C PRO A 278 24.23 9.24 1.53
N MET A 279 24.67 8.25 0.75
CA MET A 279 25.08 6.95 1.31
C MET A 279 26.32 7.03 2.20
N ASP A 280 27.23 7.93 1.88
CA ASP A 280 28.50 8.17 2.55
C ASP A 280 28.39 9.15 3.73
N ASP A 281 27.26 9.85 3.89
CA ASP A 281 27.06 10.82 4.95
C ASP A 281 26.47 10.19 6.22
N MET A 282 27.31 9.41 6.90
CA MET A 282 26.94 8.74 8.17
C MET A 282 26.77 9.72 9.33
N GLU A 283 27.46 10.87 9.29
CA GLU A 283 27.32 11.93 10.29
C GLU A 283 25.93 12.57 10.22
N GLN A 284 25.46 12.92 9.02
CA GLN A 284 24.11 13.44 8.82
C GLN A 284 23.06 12.39 9.17
N ALA A 285 23.29 11.10 8.83
CA ALA A 285 22.40 10.02 9.23
C ALA A 285 22.26 9.92 10.77
N LEU A 286 23.38 10.01 11.49
CA LEU A 286 23.40 10.00 12.96
C LEU A 286 22.71 11.22 13.56
N ALA A 287 23.02 12.41 13.06
CA ALA A 287 22.41 13.67 13.49
C ALA A 287 20.89 13.66 13.28
N SER A 288 20.43 13.12 12.14
CA SER A 288 19.01 12.95 11.84
C SER A 288 18.31 12.03 12.85
N ILE A 289 18.91 10.89 13.21
CA ILE A 289 18.34 9.96 14.21
C ILE A 289 18.22 10.63 15.58
N ARG A 290 19.27 11.32 16.04
CA ARG A 290 19.27 12.03 17.33
C ARG A 290 18.20 13.12 17.39
N THR A 291 18.14 13.93 16.34
CA THR A 291 17.14 15.00 16.21
C THR A 291 15.72 14.43 16.23
N TRP A 292 15.49 13.37 15.45
CA TRP A 292 14.19 12.70 15.40
C TRP A 292 13.79 12.12 16.75
N LYS A 293 14.71 11.45 17.46
CA LYS A 293 14.48 10.90 18.80
C LYS A 293 14.07 11.98 19.79
N SER A 294 14.78 13.10 19.81
CA SER A 294 14.49 14.23 20.69
C SER A 294 13.11 14.83 20.40
N MET A 295 12.81 15.08 19.11
CA MET A 295 11.55 15.69 18.69
C MET A 295 10.33 14.78 18.95
N HIS A 296 10.48 13.47 18.77
CA HIS A 296 9.38 12.50 18.85
C HIS A 296 9.39 11.70 20.15
N GLN A 297 10.18 12.10 21.15
CA GLN A 297 10.33 11.39 22.42
C GLN A 297 8.97 10.99 23.03
N PRO A 298 7.96 11.88 23.17
CA PRO A 298 6.68 11.53 23.78
C PRO A 298 5.93 10.43 23.02
N VAL A 299 6.08 10.42 21.69
CA VAL A 299 5.43 9.45 20.80
C VAL A 299 6.16 8.11 20.85
N ILE A 300 7.49 8.11 20.79
CA ILE A 300 8.27 6.87 20.69
C ILE A 300 8.45 6.17 22.03
N GLU A 301 8.42 6.88 23.15
CA GLU A 301 8.54 6.30 24.50
C GLU A 301 7.23 5.71 25.02
N HIS A 302 6.08 6.19 24.53
CA HIS A 302 4.79 5.73 25.00
C HIS A 302 4.64 4.21 24.86
N LEU A 303 4.52 3.51 25.98
CA LEU A 303 4.25 2.07 26.00
C LEU A 303 2.78 1.82 25.68
N ARG A 304 2.47 0.81 24.86
CA ARG A 304 1.08 0.37 24.72
C ARG A 304 0.56 -0.07 26.09
N GLU A 305 -0.75 0.08 26.34
CA GLU A 305 -1.36 -0.50 27.52
C GLU A 305 -1.00 -1.98 27.61
N GLN A 306 -0.30 -2.33 28.69
CA GLN A 306 0.10 -3.69 28.97
C GLN A 306 -0.80 -4.25 30.06
N SER A 307 -1.15 -5.53 29.94
CA SER A 307 -1.74 -6.31 31.03
C SER A 307 -0.87 -6.16 32.29
N PHE A 308 -1.47 -6.29 33.48
CA PHE A 308 -0.84 -6.04 34.78
C PHE A 308 0.58 -6.65 34.92
N PHE A 309 0.80 -7.88 34.42
CA PHE A 309 2.11 -8.55 34.44
C PHE A 309 3.14 -8.03 33.42
N GLY A 310 2.72 -7.40 32.31
CA GLY A 310 3.63 -6.82 31.33
C GLY A 310 4.35 -5.56 31.85
N LYS A 311 3.67 -4.78 32.70
CA LYS A 311 4.22 -3.56 33.30
C LYS A 311 5.48 -3.79 34.14
N LEU A 312 5.71 -5.01 34.64
CA LEU A 312 6.90 -5.34 35.43
C LEU A 312 8.18 -5.57 34.60
N PHE A 313 8.08 -5.81 33.29
CA PHE A 313 9.23 -6.28 32.49
C PHE A 313 9.58 -5.44 31.26
N VAL A 314 8.75 -4.45 30.88
CA VAL A 314 8.98 -3.62 29.69
C VAL A 314 9.05 -2.15 30.08
N SER A 315 10.27 -1.63 30.20
CA SER A 315 10.52 -0.21 30.48
C SER A 315 10.72 0.62 29.21
N VAL A 316 11.00 -0.01 28.06
CA VAL A 316 11.33 0.68 26.81
C VAL A 316 10.44 0.19 25.67
N SER A 317 9.90 1.14 24.90
CA SER A 317 9.11 0.82 23.71
C SER A 317 10.00 0.22 22.61
N SER A 318 9.48 -0.75 21.85
CA SER A 318 10.23 -1.34 20.73
C SER A 318 10.62 -0.32 19.65
N THR A 319 9.90 0.80 19.54
CA THR A 319 10.25 1.88 18.62
C THR A 319 11.48 2.65 19.13
N LYS A 320 11.57 2.90 20.43
CA LYS A 320 12.75 3.52 21.05
C LYS A 320 13.96 2.59 20.98
N SER A 321 13.80 1.30 21.33
CA SER A 321 14.87 0.30 21.21
C SER A 321 15.47 0.24 19.81
N MET A 322 14.62 0.26 18.77
CA MET A 322 15.07 0.30 17.38
C MET A 322 15.89 1.56 17.06
N ALA A 323 15.47 2.73 17.55
CA ALA A 323 16.18 3.97 17.35
C ALA A 323 17.55 4.00 18.08
N ASP A 324 17.59 3.48 19.32
CA ASP A 324 18.83 3.35 20.10
C ASP A 324 19.83 2.40 19.42
N GLU A 325 19.35 1.28 18.86
CA GLU A 325 20.19 0.35 18.09
C GLU A 325 20.77 1.00 16.82
N ILE A 326 19.97 1.76 16.08
CA ILE A 326 20.43 2.46 14.86
C ILE A 326 21.47 3.52 15.23
N GLU A 327 21.23 4.30 16.28
CA GLU A 327 22.18 5.30 16.76
C GLU A 327 23.53 4.67 17.11
N HIS A 328 23.53 3.58 17.91
CA HIS A 328 24.75 2.87 18.27
C HIS A 328 25.51 2.34 17.04
N LEU A 329 24.79 1.78 16.06
CA LEU A 329 25.40 1.32 14.81
C LEU A 329 26.10 2.45 14.04
N LEU A 330 25.45 3.62 13.97
CA LEU A 330 26.00 4.79 13.29
C LEU A 330 27.18 5.40 14.04
N GLU A 331 27.12 5.50 15.37
CA GLU A 331 28.22 6.00 16.19
C GLU A 331 29.48 5.16 16.04
N HIS A 332 29.35 3.84 16.01
CA HIS A 332 30.47 2.95 15.79
C HIS A 332 31.10 3.20 14.41
N ARG A 333 30.29 3.48 13.39
CA ARG A 333 30.77 3.70 12.02
C ARG A 333 31.43 5.05 11.83
N VAL A 334 30.91 6.11 12.45
CA VAL A 334 31.53 7.45 12.38
C VAL A 334 32.92 7.46 13.03
N LYS A 335 33.17 6.59 14.01
CA LYS A 335 34.46 6.46 14.70
C LYS A 335 35.51 5.60 13.97
N HIS A 336 35.12 4.85 12.93
CA HIS A 336 35.93 3.81 12.27
C HIS A 336 35.81 3.79 10.74
#